data_AF-M1W6Q0-F1
#
_entry.id   AF-M1W6Q0-F1
#
_cell.length_a   1.000
_cell.length_b   1.000
_cell.length_c   1.000
_cell.angle_alpha   90.00
_cell.angle_beta   90.00
_cell.angle_gamma   90.00
#
_symmetry.space_group_name_H-M   'P 1'
#
loop_
_entity.id
_entity.type
_entity.pdbx_description
1 polymer ?
#
loop_
_entity_poly.entity_id
_entity_poly.type
_entity_poly.pdbx_seq_one_letter_code
_entity_poly.pdbx_strand_id
1 'polypeptide(L)'
;MEFPKCYWLWKYRSWILMQAIERLSAVVSRTVWEEELELVRMMLHRDRRNFHAWDYRRHVVAQLEASKLGGTSMTEAEFAFTTDMIKWDLSNFSAWHTRSQLIPRLLDERDADAGARKAFLEQELATVHEALNVGPEDQSLWYYHRYLIHAILGAHGQGLIVRDFSTRNRQKYLEEEVAFIKDLLEDYVDVKWIYEALVEYTLTASTLTNDGHRQTSQSLMSAWLKKLRELDTNRTGRWDELEKQIKVD
;
A
#
# COMPACT_ATOMS: atom_id res chain seq x y z
N MET A 1 -0.28 -8.51 -28.21
CA MET A 1 -1.21 -7.36 -28.28
C MET A 1 -0.42 -6.14 -28.72
N GLU A 2 -0.77 -5.55 -29.87
CA GLU A 2 0.02 -4.50 -30.54
C GLU A 2 -0.26 -3.10 -29.96
N PHE A 3 -1.45 -2.86 -29.38
CA PHE A 3 -1.86 -1.56 -28.79
C PHE A 3 -2.61 -1.70 -27.45
N PRO A 4 -1.93 -2.06 -26.34
CA PRO A 4 -2.58 -2.38 -25.06
C PRO A 4 -3.13 -1.15 -24.29
N LYS A 5 -2.89 0.07 -24.76
CA LYS A 5 -3.26 1.33 -24.09
C LYS A 5 -4.33 2.13 -24.85
N CYS A 6 -5.14 1.45 -25.68
CA CYS A 6 -6.26 2.08 -26.39
C CYS A 6 -7.55 1.98 -25.55
N TYR A 7 -8.06 3.12 -25.09
CA TYR A 7 -9.29 3.17 -24.27
C TYR A 7 -10.51 2.53 -24.95
N TRP A 8 -10.65 2.75 -26.26
CA TRP A 8 -11.74 2.18 -27.05
C TRP A 8 -11.71 0.65 -27.09
N LEU A 9 -10.52 0.06 -27.08
CA LEU A 9 -10.37 -1.40 -27.04
C LEU A 9 -10.90 -1.95 -25.72
N TRP A 10 -10.49 -1.38 -24.58
CA TRP A 10 -10.98 -1.80 -23.26
C TRP A 10 -12.50 -1.63 -23.12
N LYS A 11 -13.04 -0.51 -23.57
CA LYS A 11 -14.50 -0.28 -23.57
C LYS A 11 -15.26 -1.28 -24.43
N TYR A 12 -14.77 -1.55 -25.64
CA TYR A 12 -15.41 -2.48 -26.54
C TYR A 12 -15.35 -3.92 -25.99
N ARG A 13 -14.22 -4.32 -25.39
CA ARG A 13 -14.09 -5.59 -24.66
C ARG A 13 -15.11 -5.71 -23.53
N SER A 14 -15.19 -4.71 -22.64
CA SER A 14 -16.22 -4.68 -21.58
C SER A 14 -17.62 -4.83 -22.15
N TRP A 15 -17.94 -4.12 -23.24
CA TRP A 15 -19.26 -4.20 -23.86
C TRP A 15 -19.58 -5.62 -24.37
N ILE A 16 -18.64 -6.28 -25.04
CA ILE A 16 -18.82 -7.67 -25.50
C ILE A 16 -19.10 -8.61 -24.32
N LEU A 17 -18.35 -8.49 -23.22
CA LEU A 17 -18.54 -9.33 -22.04
C LEU A 17 -19.90 -9.07 -21.37
N MET A 18 -20.37 -7.83 -21.36
CA MET A 18 -21.72 -7.51 -20.90
C MET A 18 -22.80 -8.16 -21.78
N GLN A 19 -22.59 -8.22 -23.10
CA GLN A 19 -23.49 -8.94 -24.00
C GLN A 19 -23.53 -10.45 -23.71
N ALA A 20 -22.45 -11.05 -23.22
CA ALA A 20 -22.46 -12.43 -22.77
C ALA A 20 -23.45 -12.61 -21.60
N ILE A 21 -23.41 -11.73 -20.59
CA ILE A 21 -24.35 -11.76 -19.45
C ILE A 21 -25.80 -11.62 -19.91
N GLU A 22 -26.07 -10.72 -20.87
CA GLU A 22 -27.43 -10.45 -21.35
C GLU A 22 -28.02 -11.56 -22.23
N ARG A 23 -27.17 -12.31 -22.94
CA ARG A 23 -27.61 -13.19 -24.03
C ARG A 23 -27.36 -14.67 -23.80
N LEU A 24 -26.46 -15.03 -22.89
CA LEU A 24 -26.07 -16.41 -22.61
C LEU A 24 -26.55 -16.84 -21.22
N SER A 25 -26.58 -18.15 -21.00
CA SER A 25 -26.86 -18.69 -19.66
C SER A 25 -25.80 -18.24 -18.65
N ALA A 26 -26.17 -18.10 -17.37
CA ALA A 26 -25.24 -17.67 -16.33
C ALA A 26 -23.95 -18.51 -16.26
N VAL A 27 -24.04 -19.83 -16.49
CA VAL A 27 -22.90 -20.75 -16.49
C VAL A 27 -21.91 -20.44 -17.63
N VAL A 28 -22.44 -20.25 -18.84
CA VAL A 28 -21.62 -19.92 -20.02
C VAL A 28 -21.02 -18.53 -19.87
N SER A 29 -21.83 -17.55 -19.45
CA SER A 29 -21.36 -16.19 -19.19
C SER A 29 -20.22 -16.20 -18.18
N ARG A 30 -20.38 -16.89 -17.04
CA ARG A 30 -19.33 -17.01 -16.02
C ARG A 30 -18.02 -17.55 -16.60
N THR A 31 -18.09 -18.62 -17.39
CA THR A 31 -16.89 -19.22 -18.03
C THR A 31 -16.14 -18.17 -18.87
N VAL A 32 -16.86 -17.37 -19.66
CA VAL A 32 -16.27 -16.30 -20.49
C VAL A 32 -15.58 -15.24 -19.62
N TRP A 33 -16.17 -14.85 -18.49
CA TRP A 33 -15.56 -13.88 -17.57
C TRP A 33 -14.35 -14.46 -16.81
N GLU A 34 -14.36 -15.76 -16.49
CA GLU A 34 -13.21 -16.45 -15.88
C GLU A 34 -12.03 -16.53 -16.87
N GLU A 35 -12.30 -16.83 -18.14
CA GLU A 35 -11.29 -16.77 -19.22
C GLU A 35 -10.75 -15.35 -19.42
N GLU A 36 -11.60 -14.32 -19.31
CA GLU A 36 -11.14 -12.92 -19.36
C GLU A 36 -10.20 -12.60 -18.19
N LEU A 37 -10.50 -13.07 -16.98
CA LEU A 37 -9.63 -12.85 -15.82
C LEU A 37 -8.23 -13.44 -16.04
N GLU A 38 -8.15 -14.62 -16.66
CA GLU A 38 -6.88 -15.24 -17.04
C GLU A 38 -6.14 -14.46 -18.13
N LEU A 39 -6.86 -13.93 -19.11
CA LEU A 39 -6.27 -13.09 -20.14
C LEU A 39 -5.72 -11.78 -19.55
N VAL A 40 -6.42 -11.18 -18.57
CA VAL A 40 -5.94 -10.00 -17.84
C VAL A 40 -4.71 -10.33 -17.01
N ARG A 41 -4.67 -11.52 -16.37
CA ARG A 41 -3.46 -12.02 -15.72
C ARG A 41 -2.29 -12.06 -16.70
N MET A 42 -2.47 -12.62 -17.90
CA MET A 42 -1.42 -12.65 -18.93
C MET A 42 -0.98 -11.25 -19.40
N MET A 43 -1.91 -10.29 -19.47
CA MET A 43 -1.57 -8.90 -19.78
C MET A 43 -0.69 -8.27 -18.71
N LEU A 44 -1.02 -8.48 -17.43
CA LEU A 44 -0.21 -8.02 -16.30
C LEU A 44 1.13 -8.75 -16.22
N HIS A 45 1.22 -9.99 -16.70
CA HIS A 45 2.50 -10.68 -16.89
C HIS A 45 3.35 -10.12 -18.05
N ARG A 46 2.77 -9.30 -18.93
CA ARG A 46 3.51 -8.64 -20.00
C ARG A 46 3.85 -7.19 -19.67
N ASP A 47 2.93 -6.47 -19.06
CA ASP A 47 3.10 -5.09 -18.59
C ASP A 47 2.49 -4.96 -17.19
N ARG A 48 3.30 -5.28 -16.19
CA ARG A 48 2.89 -5.38 -14.78
C ARG A 48 2.47 -4.06 -14.14
N ARG A 49 2.82 -2.93 -14.77
CA ARG A 49 2.47 -1.57 -14.33
C ARG A 49 1.39 -0.94 -15.23
N ASN A 50 0.72 -1.74 -16.07
CA ASN A 50 -0.36 -1.24 -16.90
C ASN A 50 -1.57 -0.88 -16.03
N PHE A 51 -1.73 0.42 -15.79
CA PHE A 51 -2.82 0.98 -15.00
C PHE A 51 -4.21 0.53 -15.50
N HIS A 52 -4.42 0.49 -16.82
CA HIS A 52 -5.70 0.06 -17.39
C HIS A 52 -5.97 -1.43 -17.16
N ALA A 53 -4.94 -2.28 -17.22
CA ALA A 53 -5.09 -3.71 -16.97
C ALA A 53 -5.45 -3.99 -15.50
N TRP A 54 -4.84 -3.27 -14.55
CA TRP A 54 -5.21 -3.37 -13.12
C TRP A 54 -6.64 -2.89 -12.86
N ASP A 55 -7.05 -1.78 -13.47
CA ASP A 55 -8.42 -1.28 -13.34
C ASP A 55 -9.45 -2.22 -13.97
N TYR A 56 -9.12 -2.72 -15.15
CA TYR A 56 -9.95 -3.69 -15.84
C TYR A 56 -10.03 -5.03 -15.10
N ARG A 57 -8.95 -5.48 -14.44
CA ARG A 57 -8.97 -6.65 -13.56
C ARG A 57 -10.02 -6.48 -12.45
N ARG A 58 -10.01 -5.33 -11.76
CA ARG A 58 -11.01 -5.03 -10.72
C ARG A 58 -12.43 -5.06 -11.27
N HIS A 59 -12.64 -4.53 -12.49
CA HIS A 59 -13.94 -4.61 -13.15
C HIS A 59 -14.38 -6.05 -13.43
N VAL A 60 -13.50 -6.88 -13.99
CA VAL A 60 -13.76 -8.30 -14.27
C VAL A 60 -14.09 -9.06 -12.99
N VAL A 61 -13.30 -8.87 -11.93
CA VAL A 61 -13.56 -9.47 -10.60
C VAL A 61 -14.92 -9.04 -10.07
N ALA A 62 -15.25 -7.74 -10.11
CA ALA A 62 -16.54 -7.23 -9.63
C ALA A 62 -17.73 -7.84 -10.38
N GLN A 63 -17.60 -8.16 -11.68
CA GLN A 63 -18.64 -8.87 -12.43
C GLN A 63 -18.72 -10.34 -12.03
N LEU A 64 -17.58 -11.02 -11.85
CA LEU A 64 -17.51 -12.41 -11.39
C LEU A 64 -18.09 -12.61 -9.99
N GLU A 65 -17.95 -11.62 -9.10
CA GLU A 65 -18.56 -11.62 -7.77
C GLU A 65 -20.08 -11.31 -7.79
N ALA A 66 -20.60 -10.78 -8.90
CA ALA A 66 -22.00 -10.39 -8.98
C ALA A 66 -22.94 -11.59 -8.97
N SER A 67 -24.11 -11.43 -8.33
CA SER A 67 -25.14 -12.47 -8.25
C SER A 67 -25.63 -12.95 -9.63
N LYS A 68 -25.57 -12.08 -10.66
CA LYS A 68 -25.89 -12.43 -12.05
C LYS A 68 -25.02 -13.56 -12.61
N LEU A 69 -23.79 -13.72 -12.09
CA LEU A 69 -22.86 -14.79 -12.45
C LEU A 69 -22.73 -15.86 -11.34
N GLY A 70 -23.65 -15.85 -10.35
CA GLY A 70 -23.57 -16.74 -9.19
C GLY A 70 -22.26 -16.58 -8.41
N GLY A 71 -21.75 -15.35 -8.37
CA GLY A 71 -20.46 -15.01 -7.77
C GLY A 71 -20.41 -15.21 -6.26
N THR A 72 -19.21 -15.52 -5.78
CA THR A 72 -18.80 -15.43 -4.38
C THR A 72 -17.60 -14.50 -4.29
N SER A 73 -17.28 -14.04 -3.08
CA SER A 73 -16.10 -13.20 -2.89
C SER A 73 -14.83 -13.84 -3.47
N MET A 74 -14.06 -13.01 -4.17
CA MET A 74 -12.74 -13.32 -4.71
C MET A 74 -11.63 -12.58 -3.96
N THR A 75 -11.94 -11.91 -2.84
CA THR A 75 -10.97 -11.08 -2.09
C THR A 75 -9.70 -11.85 -1.74
N GLU A 76 -9.80 -13.10 -1.29
CA GLU A 76 -8.65 -13.96 -0.99
C GLU A 76 -7.77 -14.25 -2.22
N ALA A 77 -8.41 -14.60 -3.34
CA ALA A 77 -7.71 -14.91 -4.58
C ALA A 77 -7.01 -13.66 -5.14
N GLU A 78 -7.67 -12.49 -5.07
CA GLU A 78 -7.06 -11.22 -5.49
C GLU A 78 -5.93 -10.80 -4.56
N PHE A 79 -6.06 -11.01 -3.25
CA PHE A 79 -5.00 -10.72 -2.30
C PHE A 79 -3.77 -11.61 -2.56
N ALA A 80 -3.96 -12.92 -2.78
CA ALA A 80 -2.90 -13.83 -3.18
C ALA A 80 -2.26 -13.40 -4.52
N PHE A 81 -3.06 -12.97 -5.49
CA PHE A 81 -2.55 -12.44 -6.76
C PHE A 81 -1.64 -11.22 -6.55
N THR A 82 -1.97 -10.31 -5.61
CA THR A 82 -1.05 -9.19 -5.29
C THR A 82 0.28 -9.68 -4.72
N THR A 83 0.27 -10.72 -3.88
CA THR A 83 1.50 -11.33 -3.35
C THR A 83 2.38 -11.87 -4.48
N ASP A 84 1.82 -12.57 -5.44
CA ASP A 84 2.57 -13.11 -6.58
C ASP A 84 3.17 -11.99 -7.43
N MET A 85 2.39 -10.93 -7.69
CA MET A 85 2.85 -9.78 -8.47
C MET A 85 3.94 -8.97 -7.75
N ILE A 86 3.90 -8.89 -6.42
CA ILE A 86 4.93 -8.25 -5.59
C ILE A 86 6.22 -9.08 -5.58
N LYS A 87 6.11 -10.40 -5.37
CA LYS A 87 7.27 -11.30 -5.40
C LYS A 87 8.01 -11.27 -6.74
N TRP A 88 7.26 -11.06 -7.81
CA TRP A 88 7.84 -10.96 -9.14
C TRP A 88 8.46 -9.59 -9.45
N ASP A 89 7.91 -8.51 -8.91
CA ASP A 89 8.50 -7.16 -8.97
C ASP A 89 8.19 -6.36 -7.71
N LEU A 90 9.16 -6.23 -6.82
CA LEU A 90 9.05 -5.43 -5.59
C LEU A 90 8.73 -3.95 -5.89
N SER A 91 9.13 -3.45 -7.05
CA SER A 91 8.84 -2.10 -7.53
C SER A 91 7.44 -1.93 -8.12
N ASN A 92 6.57 -2.94 -8.05
CA ASN A 92 5.23 -2.88 -8.63
C ASN A 92 4.24 -2.12 -7.73
N PHE A 93 4.26 -0.79 -7.85
CA PHE A 93 3.32 0.08 -7.13
C PHE A 93 1.84 -0.35 -7.27
N SER A 94 1.42 -0.78 -8.46
CA SER A 94 0.01 -1.16 -8.68
C SER A 94 -0.39 -2.41 -7.88
N ALA A 95 0.54 -3.35 -7.65
CA ALA A 95 0.30 -4.51 -6.82
C ALA A 95 0.21 -4.12 -5.33
N TRP A 96 1.16 -3.32 -4.82
CA TRP A 96 1.13 -2.79 -3.45
C TRP A 96 -0.12 -1.96 -3.16
N HIS A 97 -0.51 -1.10 -4.11
CA HIS A 97 -1.72 -0.30 -3.98
C HIS A 97 -2.98 -1.17 -3.99
N THR A 98 -3.09 -2.11 -4.92
CA THR A 98 -4.25 -3.03 -4.96
C THR A 98 -4.33 -3.85 -3.66
N ARG A 99 -3.18 -4.30 -3.13
CA ARG A 99 -3.09 -5.01 -1.86
C ARG A 99 -3.68 -4.18 -0.72
N SER A 100 -3.28 -2.90 -0.59
CA SER A 100 -3.77 -2.02 0.47
C SER A 100 -5.28 -1.75 0.40
N GLN A 101 -5.86 -1.74 -0.81
CA GLN A 101 -7.31 -1.58 -0.99
C GLN A 101 -8.10 -2.85 -0.62
N LEU A 102 -7.50 -4.04 -0.76
CA LEU A 102 -8.16 -5.32 -0.46
C LEU A 102 -8.17 -5.64 1.05
N ILE A 103 -7.17 -5.18 1.80
CA ILE A 103 -6.98 -5.52 3.22
C ILE A 103 -8.22 -5.30 4.10
N PRO A 104 -8.91 -4.13 4.06
CA PRO A 104 -10.07 -3.91 4.92
C PRO A 104 -11.18 -4.95 4.67
N ARG A 105 -11.53 -5.16 3.39
CA ARG A 105 -12.52 -6.15 2.96
C ARG A 105 -12.10 -7.57 3.33
N LEU A 106 -10.82 -7.91 3.17
CA LEU A 106 -10.27 -9.22 3.53
C LEU A 106 -10.46 -9.51 5.02
N LEU A 107 -10.09 -8.56 5.88
CA LEU A 107 -10.19 -8.72 7.32
C LEU A 107 -11.64 -8.75 7.81
N ASP A 108 -12.53 -8.01 7.14
CA ASP A 108 -13.96 -8.02 7.46
C ASP A 108 -14.62 -9.35 7.02
N GLU A 109 -14.30 -9.86 5.83
CA GLU A 109 -14.82 -11.16 5.34
C GLU A 109 -14.29 -12.35 6.14
N ARG A 110 -13.09 -12.25 6.72
CA ARG A 110 -12.52 -13.24 7.64
C ARG A 110 -13.13 -13.20 9.04
N ASP A 111 -14.00 -12.23 9.35
CA ASP A 111 -14.46 -11.92 10.71
C ASP A 111 -13.29 -11.79 11.70
N ALA A 112 -12.22 -11.12 11.27
CA ALA A 112 -10.96 -11.08 12.01
C ALA A 112 -11.11 -10.26 13.30
N ASP A 113 -10.86 -10.92 14.43
CA ASP A 113 -10.80 -10.29 15.75
C ASP A 113 -9.59 -9.37 15.91
N ALA A 114 -9.49 -8.69 17.06
CA ALA A 114 -8.40 -7.77 17.33
C ALA A 114 -7.00 -8.44 17.33
N GLY A 115 -6.92 -9.70 17.75
CA GLY A 115 -5.67 -10.47 17.76
C GLY A 115 -5.23 -10.84 16.34
N ALA A 116 -6.16 -11.34 15.54
CA ALA A 116 -5.93 -11.68 14.13
C ALA A 116 -5.53 -10.45 13.31
N ARG A 117 -6.19 -9.30 13.52
CA ARG A 117 -5.84 -8.03 12.85
C ARG A 117 -4.46 -7.53 13.24
N LYS A 118 -4.07 -7.68 14.50
CA LYS A 118 -2.73 -7.34 14.96
C LYS A 118 -1.67 -8.25 14.33
N ALA A 119 -1.89 -9.56 14.35
CA ALA A 119 -0.97 -10.52 13.73
C ALA A 119 -0.83 -10.28 12.22
N PHE A 120 -1.92 -9.94 11.55
CA PHE A 120 -1.91 -9.56 10.13
C PHE A 120 -1.08 -8.29 9.89
N LEU A 121 -1.25 -7.24 10.70
CA LEU A 121 -0.43 -6.03 10.60
C LEU A 121 1.06 -6.35 10.77
N GLU A 122 1.42 -7.14 11.78
CA GLU A 122 2.82 -7.53 12.03
C GLU A 122 3.42 -8.31 10.85
N GLN A 123 2.64 -9.18 10.22
CA GLN A 123 3.06 -9.89 9.01
C GLN A 123 3.26 -8.94 7.82
N GLU A 124 2.37 -7.97 7.62
CA GLU A 124 2.51 -6.98 6.54
C GLU A 124 3.70 -6.04 6.77
N LEU A 125 3.98 -5.66 8.03
CA LEU A 125 5.16 -4.90 8.41
C LEU A 125 6.43 -5.69 8.10
N ALA A 126 6.51 -6.95 8.53
CA ALA A 126 7.65 -7.82 8.23
C ALA A 126 7.88 -7.95 6.72
N THR A 127 6.81 -8.10 5.94
CA THR A 127 6.88 -8.19 4.47
C THR A 127 7.47 -6.92 3.85
N VAL A 128 7.05 -5.74 4.29
CA VAL A 128 7.60 -4.48 3.75
C VAL A 128 9.00 -4.18 4.28
N HIS A 129 9.33 -4.58 5.50
CA HIS A 129 10.69 -4.48 6.06
C HIS A 129 11.68 -5.32 5.25
N GLU A 130 11.33 -6.58 4.93
CA GLU A 130 12.14 -7.42 4.06
C GLU A 130 12.38 -6.78 2.69
N ALA A 131 11.35 -6.17 2.10
CA ALA A 131 11.46 -5.47 0.83
C ALA A 131 12.34 -4.19 0.95
N LEU A 132 12.19 -3.42 2.02
CA LEU A 132 12.99 -2.21 2.27
C LEU A 132 14.46 -2.53 2.56
N ASN A 133 14.77 -3.68 3.14
CA ASN A 133 16.15 -4.13 3.34
C ASN A 133 16.89 -4.44 2.03
N VAL A 134 16.16 -4.65 0.92
CA VAL A 134 16.77 -4.99 -0.38
C VAL A 134 16.61 -3.89 -1.43
N GLY A 135 15.64 -2.98 -1.28
CA GLY A 135 15.39 -1.91 -2.24
C GLY A 135 14.82 -0.63 -1.61
N PRO A 136 15.49 -0.02 -0.61
CA PRO A 136 14.97 1.17 0.07
C PRO A 136 14.91 2.41 -0.86
N GLU A 137 15.53 2.39 -2.03
CA GLU A 137 15.35 3.43 -3.05
C GLU A 137 13.95 3.44 -3.68
N ASP A 138 13.20 2.35 -3.58
CA ASP A 138 11.90 2.20 -4.24
C ASP A 138 10.78 2.92 -3.48
N GLN A 139 10.21 3.94 -4.11
CA GLN A 139 9.13 4.75 -3.57
C GLN A 139 7.87 3.92 -3.22
N SER A 140 7.59 2.86 -3.97
CA SER A 140 6.39 2.04 -3.79
C SER A 140 6.39 1.38 -2.41
N LEU A 141 7.55 0.94 -1.94
CA LEU A 141 7.72 0.30 -0.64
C LEU A 141 7.45 1.30 0.49
N TRP A 142 7.96 2.52 0.39
CA TRP A 142 7.70 3.58 1.36
C TRP A 142 6.24 4.02 1.38
N TYR A 143 5.56 4.02 0.24
CA TYR A 143 4.13 4.30 0.18
C TYR A 143 3.29 3.21 0.83
N TYR A 144 3.67 1.95 0.67
CA TYR A 144 3.03 0.85 1.36
C TYR A 144 3.31 0.87 2.87
N HIS A 145 4.57 1.11 3.26
CA HIS A 145 4.99 1.30 4.65
C HIS A 145 4.18 2.42 5.32
N ARG A 146 4.10 3.59 4.69
CA ARG A 146 3.31 4.73 5.18
C ARG A 146 1.82 4.40 5.32
N TYR A 147 1.25 3.60 4.41
CA TYR A 147 -0.13 3.10 4.56
C TYR A 147 -0.30 2.27 5.84
N LEU A 148 0.64 1.38 6.17
CA LEU A 148 0.61 0.60 7.41
C LEU A 148 0.76 1.50 8.65
N ILE A 149 1.65 2.50 8.60
CA ILE A 149 1.78 3.47 9.70
C ILE A 149 0.49 4.26 9.90
N HIS A 150 -0.15 4.73 8.83
CA HIS A 150 -1.47 5.38 8.93
C HIS A 150 -2.54 4.46 9.53
N ALA A 151 -2.52 3.16 9.21
CA ALA A 151 -3.44 2.20 9.81
C ALA A 151 -3.22 2.05 11.34
N ILE A 152 -1.97 2.17 11.81
CA ILE A 152 -1.62 2.17 13.25
C ILE A 152 -2.09 3.47 13.92
N LEU A 153 -1.85 4.62 13.28
CA LEU A 153 -2.15 5.94 13.83
C LEU A 153 -3.65 6.24 13.87
N GLY A 154 -4.37 5.87 12.80
CA GLY A 154 -5.80 6.14 12.60
C GLY A 154 -6.76 5.26 13.40
N ALA A 155 -6.25 4.40 14.31
CA ALA A 155 -7.04 3.45 15.07
C ALA A 155 -7.96 4.13 16.11
N HIS A 156 -9.09 4.68 15.68
CA HIS A 156 -10.17 5.16 16.56
C HIS A 156 -11.48 4.46 16.20
N GLY A 157 -11.54 3.13 16.41
CA GLY A 157 -12.72 2.30 16.16
C GLY A 157 -13.03 1.99 14.68
N GLN A 158 -12.55 2.82 13.73
CA GLN A 158 -12.70 2.64 12.28
C GLN A 158 -11.35 2.48 11.55
N GLY A 159 -10.31 2.01 12.23
CA GLY A 159 -9.01 1.83 11.59
C GLY A 159 -9.04 0.76 10.49
N LEU A 160 -8.27 0.99 9.42
CA LEU A 160 -8.29 0.18 8.19
C LEU A 160 -7.82 -1.26 8.40
N ILE A 161 -6.92 -1.48 9.36
CA ILE A 161 -6.36 -2.79 9.72
C ILE A 161 -6.70 -3.10 11.17
N VAL A 162 -6.13 -2.30 12.07
CA VAL A 162 -6.34 -2.38 13.53
C VAL A 162 -7.37 -1.34 13.97
N ARG A 163 -8.30 -1.73 14.85
CA ARG A 163 -9.41 -0.86 15.28
C ARG A 163 -9.15 -0.18 16.62
N ASP A 164 -8.54 -0.91 17.56
CA ASP A 164 -8.49 -0.53 18.99
C ASP A 164 -7.07 -0.52 19.56
N PHE A 165 -6.18 0.29 18.99
CA PHE A 165 -4.85 0.50 19.56
C PHE A 165 -4.84 1.62 20.60
N SER A 166 -4.34 1.31 21.80
CA SER A 166 -4.04 2.31 22.83
C SER A 166 -2.92 3.24 22.36
N THR A 167 -2.87 4.47 22.89
CA THR A 167 -1.78 5.42 22.60
C THR A 167 -0.41 4.81 22.85
N ARG A 168 -0.27 3.99 23.91
CA ARG A 168 0.96 3.27 24.23
C ARG A 168 1.37 2.27 23.15
N ASN A 169 0.41 1.53 22.58
CA ASN A 169 0.72 0.60 21.49
C ASN A 169 1.16 1.34 20.23
N ARG A 170 0.49 2.45 19.89
CA ARG A 170 0.86 3.28 18.73
C ARG A 170 2.27 3.84 18.88
N GLN A 171 2.58 4.38 20.07
CA GLN A 171 3.91 4.87 20.39
C GLN A 171 4.96 3.76 20.23
N LYS A 172 4.70 2.58 20.80
CA LYS A 172 5.61 1.44 20.70
C LYS A 172 5.92 1.07 19.24
N TYR A 173 4.89 0.94 18.39
CA TYR A 173 5.12 0.65 16.97
C TYR A 173 5.92 1.77 16.30
N LEU A 174 5.61 3.05 16.52
CA LEU A 174 6.40 4.14 15.93
C LEU A 174 7.87 4.12 16.37
N GLU A 175 8.15 3.82 17.63
CA GLU A 175 9.52 3.70 18.15
C GLU A 175 10.27 2.55 17.49
N GLU A 176 9.62 1.39 17.33
CA GLU A 176 10.16 0.23 16.60
C GLU A 176 10.43 0.56 15.13
N GLU A 177 9.52 1.28 14.46
CA GLU A 177 9.70 1.69 13.07
C GLU A 177 10.79 2.74 12.89
N VAL A 178 10.91 3.70 13.81
CA VAL A 178 12.03 4.66 13.81
C VAL A 178 13.36 3.96 14.05
N ALA A 179 13.41 2.94 14.91
CA ALA A 179 14.61 2.13 15.11
C ALA A 179 14.98 1.37 13.83
N PHE A 180 14.03 0.65 13.23
CA PHE A 180 14.25 -0.06 11.96
C PHE A 180 14.78 0.86 10.85
N ILE A 181 14.21 2.06 10.69
CA ILE A 181 14.65 3.00 9.65
C ILE A 181 16.02 3.60 9.96
N LYS A 182 16.39 3.74 11.24
CA LYS A 182 17.76 4.13 11.62
C LYS A 182 18.77 3.04 11.27
N ASP A 183 18.42 1.77 11.45
CA ASP A 183 19.27 0.66 11.04
C ASP A 183 19.47 0.67 9.51
N LEU A 184 18.41 0.89 8.73
CA LEU A 184 18.53 1.10 7.27
C LEU A 184 19.44 2.27 6.92
N LEU A 185 19.42 3.35 7.71
CA LEU A 185 20.25 4.53 7.46
C LEU A 185 21.76 4.24 7.56
N GLU A 186 22.17 3.23 8.33
CA GLU A 186 23.58 2.85 8.46
C GLU A 186 24.17 2.41 7.12
N ASP A 187 23.38 1.70 6.31
CA ASP A 187 23.80 1.18 5.00
C ASP A 187 23.41 2.11 3.83
N TYR A 188 22.32 2.89 3.97
CA TYR A 188 21.69 3.62 2.87
C TYR A 188 21.64 5.15 3.09
N VAL A 189 22.81 5.77 3.23
CA VAL A 189 22.95 7.22 3.54
C VAL A 189 22.46 8.17 2.45
N ASP A 190 22.31 7.71 1.20
CA ASP A 190 21.91 8.55 0.07
C ASP A 190 20.43 8.36 -0.34
N VAL A 191 19.65 7.63 0.45
CA VAL A 191 18.23 7.37 0.19
C VAL A 191 17.36 8.39 0.90
N LYS A 192 16.78 9.33 0.16
CA LYS A 192 15.95 10.40 0.73
C LYS A 192 14.74 9.91 1.53
N TRP A 193 14.14 8.78 1.14
CA TRP A 193 12.92 8.27 1.75
C TRP A 193 13.12 7.87 3.21
N ILE A 194 14.31 7.38 3.56
CA ILE A 194 14.71 7.07 4.94
C ILE A 194 14.62 8.33 5.80
N TYR A 195 15.23 9.42 5.35
CA TYR A 195 15.18 10.69 6.07
C TYR A 195 13.76 11.29 6.14
N GLU A 196 12.98 11.20 5.06
CA GLU A 196 11.59 11.67 5.04
C GLU A 196 10.76 10.91 6.10
N ALA A 197 10.87 9.59 6.13
CA ALA A 197 10.18 8.74 7.09
C ALA A 197 10.64 9.00 8.54
N LEU A 198 11.95 9.16 8.78
CA LEU A 198 12.48 9.47 10.11
C LEU A 198 11.93 10.79 10.66
N VAL A 199 11.87 11.84 9.83
CA VAL A 199 11.31 13.14 10.26
C VAL A 199 9.81 13.01 10.52
N GLU A 200 9.04 12.42 9.60
CA GLU A 200 7.59 12.27 9.73
C GLU A 200 7.20 11.44 10.96
N TYR A 201 7.87 10.31 11.20
CA TYR A 201 7.54 9.41 12.31
C TYR A 201 8.04 9.92 13.65
N THR A 202 9.22 10.58 13.69
CA THR A 202 9.71 11.21 14.93
C THR A 202 8.82 12.38 15.34
N LEU A 203 8.39 13.21 14.38
CA LEU A 203 7.44 14.29 14.64
C LEU A 203 6.11 13.72 15.15
N THR A 204 5.57 12.70 14.50
CA THR A 204 4.32 12.05 14.94
C THR A 204 4.44 11.41 16.31
N ALA A 205 5.56 10.76 16.63
CA ALA A 205 5.80 10.22 17.96
C ALA A 205 5.82 11.34 19.02
N SER A 206 6.47 12.47 18.70
CA SER A 206 6.54 13.62 19.62
C SER A 206 5.19 14.29 19.89
N THR A 207 4.25 14.27 18.93
CA THR A 207 2.90 14.80 19.16
C THR A 207 2.03 13.84 19.97
N LEU A 208 2.30 12.54 19.94
CA LEU A 208 1.64 11.54 20.77
C LEU A 208 2.13 11.56 22.23
N THR A 209 3.39 11.91 22.45
CA THR A 209 4.01 11.97 23.78
C THR A 209 4.16 13.42 24.24
N ASN A 210 3.47 13.83 25.30
CA ASN A 210 3.72 15.11 25.99
C ASN A 210 5.05 15.10 26.78
N ASP A 211 6.14 14.56 26.22
CA ASP A 211 7.33 14.17 26.97
C ASP A 211 8.58 15.04 26.68
N GLY A 212 9.49 15.11 27.66
CA GLY A 212 10.58 16.08 27.81
C GLY A 212 11.83 15.88 26.94
N HIS A 213 11.85 14.89 26.04
CA HIS A 213 12.97 14.63 25.12
C HIS A 213 12.98 15.50 23.85
N ARG A 214 12.09 16.50 23.77
CA ARG A 214 11.88 17.37 22.59
C ARG A 214 13.17 17.92 22.00
N GLN A 215 14.10 18.37 22.83
CA GLN A 215 15.30 19.06 22.37
C GLN A 215 16.27 18.13 21.61
N THR A 216 16.37 16.86 22.03
CA THR A 216 17.21 15.87 21.33
C THR A 216 16.58 15.49 19.99
N SER A 217 15.26 15.22 19.98
CA SER A 217 14.51 14.91 18.76
C SER A 217 14.55 16.06 17.75
N GLN A 218 14.42 17.32 18.19
CA GLN A 218 14.51 18.49 17.33
C GLN A 218 15.88 18.60 16.63
N SER A 219 16.97 18.40 17.36
CA SER A 219 18.32 18.47 16.76
C SER A 219 18.57 17.40 15.69
N LEU A 220 18.11 16.16 15.94
CA LEU A 220 18.19 15.06 14.97
C LEU A 220 17.34 15.35 13.73
N MET A 221 16.09 15.81 13.91
CA MET A 221 15.22 16.17 12.79
C MET A 221 15.80 17.30 11.94
N SER A 222 16.42 18.32 12.56
CA SER A 222 17.13 19.37 11.82
C SER A 222 18.29 18.82 10.98
N ALA A 223 19.04 17.85 11.51
CA ALA A 223 20.12 17.20 10.77
C ALA A 223 19.60 16.38 9.57
N TRP A 224 18.53 15.62 9.75
CA TRP A 224 17.88 14.86 8.67
C TRP A 224 17.27 15.78 7.61
N LEU A 225 16.64 16.89 8.00
CA LEU A 225 16.12 17.89 7.05
C LEU A 225 17.22 18.54 6.22
N LYS A 226 18.39 18.78 6.81
CA LYS A 226 19.56 19.23 6.04
C LYS A 226 19.95 18.21 4.97
N LYS A 227 19.99 16.92 5.33
CA LYS A 227 20.22 15.84 4.35
C LYS A 227 19.14 15.75 3.28
N LEU A 228 17.87 15.90 3.62
CA LEU A 228 16.79 15.96 2.64
C LEU A 228 16.92 17.09 1.63
N ARG A 229 17.44 18.26 2.04
CA ARG A 229 17.72 19.37 1.10
C ARG A 229 18.88 19.06 0.16
N GLU A 230 19.87 18.30 0.61
CA GLU A 230 20.97 17.82 -0.22
C GLU A 230 20.48 16.78 -1.25
N LEU A 231 19.58 15.88 -0.85
CA LEU A 231 19.10 14.76 -1.68
C LEU A 231 17.85 15.05 -2.54
N ASP A 232 16.99 15.99 -2.15
CA ASP A 232 15.76 16.36 -2.87
C ASP A 232 15.70 17.87 -3.15
N THR A 233 16.65 18.33 -3.96
CA THR A 233 16.89 19.75 -4.30
C THR A 233 15.67 20.44 -4.94
N ASN A 234 14.84 19.69 -5.65
CA ASN A 234 13.62 20.21 -6.29
C ASN A 234 12.48 20.47 -5.30
N ARG A 235 12.59 20.01 -4.05
CA ARG A 235 11.54 20.12 -3.02
C ARG A 235 12.02 20.81 -1.75
N THR A 236 13.08 21.60 -1.82
CA THR A 236 13.62 22.36 -0.67
C THR A 236 12.56 23.19 0.05
N GLY A 237 11.66 23.83 -0.69
CA GLY A 237 10.54 24.58 -0.11
C GLY A 237 9.61 23.75 0.78
N ARG A 238 9.38 22.47 0.46
CA ARG A 238 8.61 21.53 1.31
C ARG A 238 9.32 21.32 2.65
N TRP A 239 10.64 21.12 2.61
CA TRP A 239 11.46 20.86 3.80
C TRP A 239 11.60 22.10 4.68
N ASP A 240 11.64 23.28 4.09
CA ASP A 240 11.66 24.57 4.82
C ASP A 240 10.35 24.81 5.56
N GLU A 241 9.22 24.45 4.96
CA GLU A 241 7.92 24.53 5.62
C GLU A 241 7.79 23.52 6.77
N LEU A 242 8.29 22.30 6.58
CA LEU A 242 8.32 21.28 7.62
C LEU A 242 9.22 21.69 8.80
N GLU A 243 10.38 22.30 8.54
CA GLU A 243 11.25 22.80 9.62
C GLU A 243 10.58 23.91 10.46
N LYS A 244 9.75 24.75 9.82
CA LYS A 244 8.98 25.77 10.56
C LYS A 244 7.99 25.11 11.51
N GLN A 245 7.30 24.06 11.09
CA GLN A 245 6.36 23.32 11.94
C GLN A 245 7.06 22.74 13.17
N ILE A 246 8.22 22.09 12.98
CA ILE A 246 9.01 21.50 14.06
C ILE A 246 9.50 22.54 15.09
N LYS A 247 9.71 23.80 14.68
CA LYS A 247 10.16 24.90 15.56
C LYS A 247 9.01 25.61 16.29
N VAL A 248 7.77 25.43 15.84
CA VAL A 248 6.57 26.08 16.41
C VAL A 248 5.91 25.21 17.48
N ASP A 249 6.11 23.89 17.43
CA ASP A 249 5.65 22.89 18.43
C ASP A 249 6.67 22.61 19.56
#